data_AF-A0A0M8U9Q3-F1
#
_entry.id   AF-A0A0M8U9Q3-F1
#
_cell.length_a   1.000
_cell.length_b   1.000
_cell.length_c   1.000
_cell.angle_alpha   90.00
_cell.angle_beta   90.00
_cell.angle_gamma   90.00
#
_symmetry.space_group_name_H-M   'P 1'
#
loop_
_entity.id
_entity.type
_entity.pdbx_description
1 polymer ?
#
loop_
_entity_poly.entity_id
_entity_poly.type
_entity_poly.pdbx_seq_one_letter_code
_entity_poly.pdbx_strand_id
1 'polypeptide(L)'
;MSEYGNGFACEAGADDFTATAHRGGKGGRRVTVKGTCACRTPGYRLKLTLASPPFFPNELHLELTEEPPTGTVTQVITPTDVEGEFDIGDEVERVVIVNRDITVLVKEG
;
A
#
# COMPACT_ATOMS: atom_id res chain seq x y z
N MET A 1 -6.77 27.56 -5.11
CA MET A 1 -7.60 26.36 -5.26
C MET A 1 -6.67 25.19 -5.45
N SER A 2 -6.49 24.39 -4.41
CA SER A 2 -5.86 23.09 -4.52
C SER A 2 -6.52 22.22 -3.47
N GLU A 3 -7.50 21.44 -3.94
CA GLU A 3 -8.24 20.46 -3.16
C GLU A 3 -7.29 19.32 -2.78
N TYR A 4 -6.54 19.49 -1.69
CA TYR A 4 -5.72 18.43 -1.10
C TYR A 4 -6.53 17.78 0.02
N GLY A 5 -7.47 16.91 -0.36
CA GLY A 5 -8.51 16.40 0.54
C GLY A 5 -8.04 15.52 1.69
N ASN A 6 -6.82 14.93 1.66
CA ASN A 6 -6.48 13.81 2.54
C ASN A 6 -5.16 13.93 3.35
N GLY A 7 -4.42 15.04 3.29
CA GLY A 7 -3.27 15.28 4.19
C GLY A 7 -1.97 14.49 3.90
N PHE A 8 -1.85 13.82 2.75
CA PHE A 8 -0.66 13.05 2.35
C PHE A 8 0.26 13.81 1.38
N ALA A 9 1.56 13.53 1.42
CA ALA A 9 2.57 14.14 0.56
C ALA A 9 2.78 13.40 -0.77
N CYS A 10 2.39 12.13 -0.85
CA CYS A 10 2.42 11.33 -2.06
C CYS A 10 1.01 11.03 -2.57
N GLU A 11 0.81 11.14 -3.88
CA GLU A 11 -0.44 10.82 -4.57
C GLU A 11 -0.42 9.36 -5.03
N ALA A 12 -1.54 8.65 -4.85
CA ALA A 12 -1.70 7.25 -5.25
C ALA A 12 -3.18 6.92 -5.46
N GLY A 13 -3.48 6.10 -6.46
CA GLY A 13 -4.80 5.54 -6.73
C GLY A 13 -4.80 4.01 -6.69
N ALA A 14 -5.98 3.39 -6.79
CA ALA A 14 -6.11 1.93 -6.76
C ALA A 14 -5.39 1.21 -7.90
N ASP A 15 -5.35 1.84 -9.09
CA ASP A 15 -4.68 1.29 -10.28
C ASP A 15 -3.15 1.29 -10.14
N ASP A 16 -2.60 2.04 -9.19
CA ASP A 16 -1.16 2.08 -8.90
C ASP A 16 -0.70 0.92 -8.01
N PHE A 17 -1.63 0.08 -7.55
CA PHE A 17 -1.34 -1.06 -6.69
C PHE A 17 -1.73 -2.39 -7.32
N THR A 18 -0.98 -3.41 -6.95
CA THR A 18 -1.22 -4.81 -7.27
C THR A 18 -1.11 -5.62 -6.00
N ALA A 19 -2.04 -6.55 -5.80
CA ALA A 19 -2.00 -7.52 -4.72
C ALA A 19 -1.99 -8.92 -5.34
N THR A 20 -0.93 -9.67 -5.10
CA THR A 20 -0.75 -11.02 -5.66
C THR A 20 -0.61 -12.03 -4.53
N ALA A 21 -1.52 -13.00 -4.48
CA ALA A 21 -1.45 -14.09 -3.52
C ALA A 21 -0.61 -15.25 -4.07
N HIS A 22 0.18 -15.83 -3.17
CA HIS A 22 1.02 -16.98 -3.43
C HIS A 22 0.83 -17.99 -2.29
N ARG A 23 0.79 -19.28 -2.64
CA ARG A 23 0.78 -20.37 -1.65
C ARG A 23 2.21 -20.81 -1.35
N GLY A 24 2.61 -20.69 -0.09
CA GLY A 24 3.84 -21.27 0.41
C GLY A 24 3.72 -22.79 0.57
N GLY A 25 4.81 -23.53 0.38
CA GLY A 25 4.83 -25.00 0.41
C GLY A 25 4.38 -25.67 1.72
N LYS A 26 4.12 -24.91 2.81
CA LYS A 26 3.57 -25.41 4.08
C LYS A 26 2.07 -25.14 4.26
N GLY A 27 1.36 -24.72 3.20
CA GLY A 27 -0.09 -24.48 3.24
C GLY A 27 -0.51 -23.09 3.73
N GLY A 28 0.45 -22.19 3.97
CA GLY A 28 0.16 -20.77 4.23
C GLY A 28 -0.04 -20.00 2.93
N ARG A 29 -1.06 -19.13 2.88
CA ARG A 29 -1.27 -18.18 1.79
C ARG A 29 -0.68 -16.83 2.20
N ARG A 30 0.01 -16.20 1.26
CA ARG A 30 0.62 -14.88 1.46
C ARG A 30 0.22 -13.96 0.34
N VAL A 31 0.07 -12.69 0.63
CA VAL A 31 -0.15 -11.67 -0.39
C VAL A 31 1.06 -10.74 -0.43
N THR A 32 1.60 -10.56 -1.64
CA THR A 32 2.56 -9.52 -1.97
C THR A 32 1.79 -8.34 -2.53
N VAL A 33 1.83 -7.20 -1.83
CA VAL A 33 1.22 -5.95 -2.25
C VAL A 33 2.33 -5.03 -2.73
N LYS A 34 2.24 -4.59 -3.98
CA LYS A 34 3.17 -3.65 -4.61
C LYS A 34 2.42 -2.45 -5.14
N GLY A 35 3.01 -1.27 -5.04
CA GLY A 35 2.50 -0.12 -5.76
C GLY A 35 3.55 0.97 -5.93
N THR A 36 3.21 1.99 -6.70
CA THR A 36 4.09 3.14 -6.95
C THR A 36 3.30 4.41 -6.72
N CYS A 37 3.72 5.26 -5.79
CA CYS A 37 3.06 6.53 -5.50
C CYS A 37 3.90 7.71 -6.01
N ALA A 38 3.26 8.80 -6.42
CA ALA A 38 3.93 10.01 -6.87
C ALA A 38 4.17 10.97 -5.70
N CYS A 39 5.40 11.00 -5.17
CA CYS A 39 5.78 11.88 -4.07
C CYS A 39 6.32 13.23 -4.57
N ARG A 40 5.99 14.34 -3.90
CA ARG A 40 6.42 15.70 -4.34
C ARG A 40 7.91 15.98 -4.27
N THR A 41 8.65 15.20 -3.48
CA THR A 41 10.09 15.31 -3.37
C THR A 41 10.70 13.91 -3.44
N PRO A 42 11.95 13.78 -3.89
CA PRO A 42 12.69 12.55 -3.73
C PRO A 42 12.95 12.24 -2.25
N GLY A 43 13.13 10.96 -1.93
CA GLY A 43 13.57 10.49 -0.61
C GLY A 43 12.45 10.21 0.40
N TYR A 44 11.18 10.37 0.02
CA TYR A 44 10.09 9.76 0.78
C TYR A 44 10.26 8.24 0.79
N ARG A 45 10.02 7.63 1.96
CA ARG A 45 9.94 6.18 2.09
C ARG A 45 8.51 5.80 2.40
N LEU A 46 7.95 4.90 1.60
CA LEU A 46 6.61 4.41 1.75
C LEU A 46 6.63 3.02 2.38
N LYS A 47 5.70 2.76 3.29
CA LYS A 47 5.57 1.47 3.96
C LYS A 47 4.10 1.09 4.06
N LEU A 48 3.82 -0.18 3.77
CA LEU A 48 2.54 -0.79 4.10
C LEU A 48 2.65 -1.45 5.47
N THR A 49 1.74 -1.10 6.36
CA THR A 49 1.64 -1.68 7.71
C THR A 49 0.25 -2.24 7.93
N LEU A 50 0.13 -3.29 8.74
CA LEU A 50 -1.17 -3.81 9.14
C LEU A 50 -1.97 -2.74 9.88
N ALA A 51 -3.21 -2.51 9.45
CA ALA A 51 -4.13 -1.63 10.16
C ALA A 51 -4.63 -2.31 11.46
N SER A 52 -5.36 -1.56 12.29
CA SER A 52 -6.02 -2.09 13.48
C SER A 52 -7.53 -1.87 13.41
N PRO A 53 -8.36 -2.93 13.26
CA PRO A 53 -7.97 -4.34 13.11
C PRO A 53 -7.43 -4.67 11.70
N PRO A 54 -6.53 -5.68 11.56
CA PRO A 54 -5.90 -6.00 10.29
C PRO A 54 -6.74 -6.85 9.35
N PHE A 55 -7.72 -7.57 9.88
CA PHE A 55 -8.53 -8.52 9.11
C PHE A 55 -10.01 -8.26 9.32
N PHE A 56 -10.72 -8.19 8.21
CA PHE A 56 -12.16 -8.35 8.11
C PHE A 56 -12.43 -9.59 7.27
N PRO A 57 -13.64 -10.19 7.32
CA PRO A 57 -13.86 -11.57 6.89
C PRO A 57 -13.23 -11.94 5.54
N ASN A 58 -13.24 -11.05 4.55
CA ASN A 58 -12.63 -11.29 3.24
C ASN A 58 -11.60 -10.22 2.84
N GLU A 59 -11.11 -9.42 3.80
CA GLU A 59 -10.29 -8.23 3.54
C GLU A 59 -9.06 -8.16 4.46
N LEU A 60 -7.92 -7.86 3.86
CA LEU A 60 -6.71 -7.43 4.58
C LEU A 60 -6.68 -5.90 4.62
N HIS A 61 -6.68 -5.32 5.82
CA HIS A 61 -6.62 -3.88 6.02
C HIS A 61 -5.18 -3.45 6.28
N LEU A 62 -4.71 -2.52 5.47
CA LEU A 62 -3.37 -1.94 5.53
C LEU A 62 -3.45 -0.42 5.68
N GLU A 63 -2.39 0.17 6.20
CA GLU A 63 -2.14 1.60 6.19
C GLU A 63 -0.89 1.89 5.35
N LEU A 64 -0.98 2.92 4.50
CA LEU A 64 0.17 3.44 3.79
C LEU A 64 0.80 4.57 4.59
N THR A 65 1.95 4.30 5.20
CA THR A 65 2.72 5.28 5.97
C THR A 65 3.76 5.94 5.09
N GLU A 66 3.88 7.26 5.20
CA GLU A 66 4.90 8.07 4.54
C GLU A 66 5.95 8.53 5.55
N GLU A 67 7.20 8.17 5.34
CA GLU A 67 8.34 8.73 6.08
C GLU A 67 9.00 9.82 5.22
N PRO A 68 9.01 11.08 5.67
CA PRO A 68 9.64 12.16 4.93
C PRO A 68 11.16 11.98 4.87
N PRO A 69 11.82 12.46 3.81
CA PRO A 69 13.28 12.50 3.74
C PRO A 69 13.86 13.39 4.84
N THR A 70 15.08 13.07 5.28
CA THR A 70 15.85 13.94 6.16
C THR A 70 16.67 14.94 5.34
N GLY A 71 16.52 16.23 5.62
CA GLY A 71 17.29 17.31 4.98
C GLY A 71 16.52 18.09 3.90
N THR A 72 17.21 19.05 3.28
CA THR A 72 16.62 19.90 2.23
C THR A 72 16.62 19.16 0.91
N VAL A 73 15.43 18.91 0.36
CA VAL A 73 15.21 18.26 -0.93
C VAL A 73 14.51 19.21 -1.90
N THR A 74 14.84 19.12 -3.19
CA THR A 74 14.15 19.86 -4.24
C THR A 74 12.75 19.29 -4.46
N GLN A 75 11.77 20.16 -4.76
CA GLN A 75 10.40 19.75 -5.05
C GLN A 75 10.31 19.24 -6.50
N VAL A 76 10.50 17.93 -6.66
CA VAL A 76 10.39 17.21 -7.94
C VAL A 76 9.50 15.99 -7.71
N ILE A 77 8.43 15.87 -8.53
CA ILE A 77 7.53 14.71 -8.49
C ILE A 77 8.36 13.46 -8.82
N THR A 78 8.45 12.56 -7.85
CA THR A 78 9.30 11.37 -7.90
C THR A 78 8.42 10.14 -7.68
N PRO A 79 8.42 9.17 -8.62
CA PRO A 79 7.81 7.86 -8.38
C PRO A 79 8.53 7.16 -7.22
N THR A 80 7.77 6.74 -6.22
CA THR A 80 8.25 6.05 -5.04
C THR A 80 7.54 4.71 -4.91
N ASP A 81 8.31 3.64 -4.97
CA ASP A 81 7.78 2.29 -4.85
C ASP A 81 7.46 1.95 -3.39
N VAL A 82 6.45 1.11 -3.21
CA VAL A 82 6.09 0.51 -1.94
C VAL A 82 5.80 -0.97 -2.15
N GLU A 83 6.30 -1.79 -1.23
CA GLU A 83 6.09 -3.24 -1.25
C GLU A 83 5.89 -3.75 0.18
N GLY A 84 5.01 -4.73 0.34
CA GLY A 84 4.83 -5.47 1.59
C GLY A 84 4.34 -6.89 1.32
N GLU A 85 4.77 -7.83 2.15
CA GLU A 85 4.31 -9.21 2.15
C GLU A 85 3.61 -9.51 3.47
N PHE A 86 2.42 -10.11 3.39
CA PHE A 86 1.58 -10.39 4.55
C PHE A 86 1.01 -11.80 4.47
N ASP A 87 1.01 -12.53 5.60
CA ASP A 87 0.29 -13.79 5.71
C ASP A 87 -1.22 -13.52 5.71
N ILE A 88 -1.98 -14.25 4.90
CA ILE A 88 -3.43 -14.11 4.76
C ILE A 88 -4.12 -15.47 4.84
N GLY A 89 -5.39 -15.46 5.23
CA GLY A 89 -6.26 -16.62 5.10
C GLY A 89 -6.70 -16.88 3.65
N ASP A 90 -7.26 -18.06 3.39
CA ASP A 90 -7.83 -18.41 2.08
C ASP A 90 -9.07 -17.55 1.75
N GLU A 91 -9.72 -17.00 2.78
CA GLU A 91 -10.91 -16.14 2.67
C GLU A 91 -10.63 -14.71 2.16
N VAL A 92 -9.36 -14.25 2.21
CA VAL A 92 -9.01 -12.88 1.81
C VAL A 92 -9.05 -12.72 0.28
N GLU A 93 -9.89 -11.84 -0.22
CA GLU A 93 -10.06 -11.58 -1.65
C GLU A 93 -9.60 -10.18 -2.08
N ARG A 94 -9.43 -9.27 -1.12
CA ARG A 94 -9.04 -7.88 -1.38
C ARG A 94 -8.17 -7.31 -0.27
N VAL A 95 -7.35 -6.33 -0.65
CA VAL A 95 -6.54 -5.51 0.25
C VAL A 95 -7.15 -4.10 0.26
N VAL A 96 -7.38 -3.55 1.45
CA VAL A 96 -7.91 -2.20 1.64
C VAL A 96 -6.85 -1.36 2.33
N ILE A 97 -6.37 -0.31 1.67
CA ILE A 97 -5.48 0.68 2.26
C ILE A 97 -6.38 1.74 2.91
N VAL A 98 -6.73 1.53 4.18
CA VAL A 98 -7.84 2.22 4.86
C VAL A 98 -7.64 3.73 4.95
N ASN A 99 -6.40 4.18 5.16
CA ASN A 99 -6.08 5.60 5.26
C ASN A 99 -6.04 6.32 3.90
N ARG A 100 -6.21 5.58 2.79
CA ARG A 100 -6.26 6.12 1.43
C ARG A 100 -7.57 5.85 0.71
N ASP A 101 -8.48 5.09 1.31
CA ASP A 101 -9.71 4.60 0.66
C ASP A 101 -9.42 3.88 -0.67
N ILE A 102 -8.32 3.12 -0.71
CA ILE A 102 -7.89 2.34 -1.87
C ILE A 102 -8.23 0.87 -1.64
N THR A 103 -8.93 0.26 -2.60
CA THR A 103 -9.21 -1.18 -2.59
C THR A 103 -8.53 -1.85 -3.79
N VAL A 104 -7.79 -2.92 -3.52
CA VAL A 104 -7.03 -3.68 -4.51
C VAL A 104 -7.48 -5.14 -4.46
N LEU A 105 -7.90 -5.70 -5.59
CA LEU A 105 -8.27 -7.11 -5.66
C LEU A 105 -7.03 -8.00 -5.62
N VAL A 106 -7.08 -9.05 -4.81
CA VAL A 106 -6.03 -10.07 -4.74
C VAL A 106 -6.15 -10.97 -5.96
N LYS A 107 -5.05 -11.11 -6.71
CA LYS A 107 -4.94 -12.04 -7.84
C LYS A 107 -4.06 -13.22 -7.43
N GLU A 108 -4.39 -14.42 -7.88
CA GLU A 108 -3.50 -15.58 -7.70
C GLU A 108 -2.31 -15.45 -8.66
N GLY A 109 -1.09 -15.67 -8.15
CA GLY A 109 0.15 -15.63 -8.92
C GLY A 109 0.90 -16.94 -8.97
#